data_AF-A0A139N2X3-F1
#
_entry.id   AF-A0A139N2X3-F1
#
_cell.length_a   1.000
_cell.length_b   1.000
_cell.length_c   1.000
_cell.angle_alpha   90.00
_cell.angle_beta   90.00
_cell.angle_gamma   90.00
#
_symmetry.space_group_name_H-M   'P 1'
#
loop_
_entity.id
_entity.type
_entity.pdbx_description
1 polymer ?
#
loop_
_entity_poly.entity_id
_entity_poly.type
_entity_poly.pdbx_seq_one_letter_code
_entity_poly.pdbx_strand_id
1 'polypeptide(L)'
;MPIAIENDVNCAALGEAWLGAAKGHASAVMIAVGTGIGGGIIYDGKIVNGSTYTAGEVGYLPMEDGQDWQSLASTAVLLALYSQKTGEQGHTGRSFLRR
;
A
#
# COMPACT_ATOMS: atom_id res chain seq x y z
N MET A 1 14.89 23.04 15.73
CA MET A 1 14.15 22.70 14.50
C MET A 1 13.05 21.71 14.87
N PRO A 2 11.83 21.81 14.32
CA PRO A 2 10.79 20.80 14.55
C PRO A 2 11.15 19.46 13.88
N ILE A 3 10.75 18.34 14.49
CA ILE A 3 10.92 16.98 13.97
C ILE A 3 9.51 16.39 13.78
N ALA A 4 9.30 15.69 12.67
CA ALA A 4 8.05 14.98 12.36
C ALA A 4 8.34 13.52 12.01
N ILE A 5 7.44 12.62 12.40
CA ILE A 5 7.49 11.18 12.12
C ILE A 5 6.12 10.80 11.56
N GLU A 6 6.10 10.02 10.48
CA GLU A 6 4.88 9.58 9.80
C GLU A 6 5.09 8.18 9.21
N ASN A 7 3.99 7.44 9.03
CA ASN A 7 3.97 6.13 8.37
C ASN A 7 4.51 6.24 6.92
N ASP A 8 5.13 5.17 6.43
CA ASP A 8 5.75 5.10 5.10
C ASP A 8 4.76 5.31 3.95
N VAL A 9 3.57 4.71 4.02
CA VAL A 9 2.52 4.87 3.01
C VAL A 9 1.88 6.25 3.08
N ASN A 10 1.73 6.82 4.28
CA ASN A 10 1.29 8.21 4.42
C ASN A 10 2.32 9.19 3.83
N CYS A 11 3.61 8.96 4.07
CA CYS A 11 4.70 9.73 3.43
C CYS A 11 4.64 9.63 1.91
N ALA A 12 4.41 8.43 1.38
CA ALA A 12 4.26 8.22 -0.06
C ALA A 12 3.03 8.97 -0.61
N ALA A 13 1.88 8.90 0.07
CA ALA A 13 0.67 9.61 -0.32
C ALA A 13 0.86 11.13 -0.33
N LEU A 14 1.55 11.67 0.69
CA LEU A 14 1.94 13.10 0.73
C LEU A 14 2.84 13.48 -0.45
N GLY A 15 3.80 12.61 -0.81
CA GLY A 15 4.63 12.80 -2.00
C GLY A 15 3.82 12.87 -3.29
N GLU A 16 2.86 11.94 -3.45
CA GLU A 16 1.96 11.91 -4.60
C GLU A 16 1.03 13.13 -4.66
N ALA A 17 0.57 13.64 -3.52
CA ALA A 17 -0.25 14.86 -3.46
C ALA A 17 0.55 16.15 -3.69
N TRP A 18 1.85 16.15 -3.35
CA TRP A 18 2.71 17.29 -3.58
C TRP A 18 3.11 17.40 -5.06
N LEU A 19 3.71 16.34 -5.61
CA LEU A 19 4.35 16.38 -6.94
C LEU A 19 3.99 15.21 -7.86
N GLY A 20 3.25 14.21 -7.37
CA GLY A 20 2.91 13.02 -8.14
C GLY A 20 1.48 13.03 -8.67
N ALA A 21 0.89 11.84 -8.75
CA ALA A 21 -0.38 11.59 -9.41
C ALA A 21 -1.59 12.24 -8.70
N ALA A 22 -1.49 12.52 -7.39
CA ALA A 22 -2.56 13.13 -6.61
C ALA A 22 -2.48 14.66 -6.57
N LYS A 23 -1.51 15.28 -7.26
CA LYS A 23 -1.35 16.74 -7.28
C LYS A 23 -2.64 17.45 -7.74
N GLY A 24 -3.03 18.48 -6.99
CA GLY A 24 -4.22 19.30 -7.27
C GLY A 24 -5.55 18.67 -6.84
N HIS A 25 -5.54 17.46 -6.29
CA HIS A 25 -6.73 16.82 -5.73
C HIS A 25 -6.81 17.05 -4.22
N ALA A 26 -7.97 17.50 -3.75
CA ALA A 26 -8.20 17.71 -2.32
C ALA A 26 -8.31 16.38 -1.55
N SER A 27 -8.78 15.31 -2.21
CA SER A 27 -8.92 13.99 -1.60
C SER A 27 -8.34 12.93 -2.51
N ALA A 28 -7.58 12.00 -1.93
CA ALA A 28 -6.94 10.90 -2.64
C ALA A 28 -6.75 9.71 -1.70
N VAL A 29 -6.74 8.51 -2.27
CA VAL A 29 -6.39 7.27 -1.57
C VAL A 29 -5.23 6.62 -2.31
N MET A 30 -4.15 6.37 -1.58
CA MET A 30 -3.03 5.58 -2.05
C MET A 30 -3.17 4.15 -1.54
N ILE A 31 -2.95 3.18 -2.41
CA ILE A 31 -2.82 1.76 -2.07
C ILE A 31 -1.42 1.32 -2.49
N ALA A 32 -0.58 0.98 -1.51
CA ALA A 32 0.76 0.48 -1.73
C ALA A 32 0.73 -1.05 -1.70
N VAL A 33 1.00 -1.69 -2.84
CA VAL A 33 1.02 -3.16 -2.96
C VAL A 33 2.47 -3.62 -3.08
N GLY A 34 2.95 -4.36 -2.09
CA GLY A 34 4.34 -4.83 -2.00
C GLY A 34 4.40 -6.18 -1.29
N THR A 35 5.25 -6.29 -0.27
CA THR A 35 5.27 -7.48 0.61
C THR A 35 3.93 -7.69 1.30
N GLY A 36 3.28 -6.60 1.70
CA GLY A 36 1.88 -6.56 2.14
C GLY A 36 1.07 -5.55 1.34
N ILE A 37 -0.05 -5.11 1.90
CA ILE A 37 -0.86 -4.02 1.37
C ILE A 37 -1.01 -2.95 2.44
N GLY A 38 -0.61 -1.73 2.13
CA GLY A 38 -0.81 -0.56 2.97
C GLY A 38 -1.65 0.51 2.27
N GLY A 39 -2.21 1.43 3.03
CA GLY A 39 -3.06 2.50 2.52
C GLY A 39 -2.74 3.85 3.15
N GLY A 40 -2.81 4.90 2.33
CA GLY A 40 -2.67 6.29 2.78
C GLY A 40 -3.88 7.09 2.32
N ILE A 41 -4.51 7.83 3.22
CA ILE A 41 -5.76 8.55 2.94
C ILE A 41 -5.52 10.05 3.11
N ILE A 42 -5.79 10.80 2.05
CA ILE A 42 -5.83 12.26 2.05
C ILE A 42 -7.28 12.70 1.88
N TYR A 43 -7.73 13.55 2.78
CA TYR A 43 -9.06 14.15 2.75
C TYR A 43 -8.96 15.64 3.02
N ASP A 44 -9.52 16.45 2.13
CA ASP A 44 -9.49 17.92 2.20
C ASP A 44 -8.06 18.49 2.40
N GLY A 45 -7.11 17.95 1.65
CA GLY A 45 -5.70 18.35 1.65
C GLY A 45 -4.89 17.88 2.86
N LYS A 46 -5.46 17.03 3.73
CA LYS A 46 -4.80 16.55 4.96
C LYS A 46 -4.75 15.03 5.00
N ILE A 47 -3.68 14.50 5.57
CA ILE A 47 -3.60 13.08 5.89
C ILE A 47 -4.61 12.74 6.98
N VAL A 48 -5.26 11.60 6.81
CA VAL A 48 -6.14 11.00 7.81
C VAL A 48 -5.35 9.94 8.56
N ASN A 49 -4.89 10.26 9.77
CA ASN A 49 -4.17 9.30 10.63
C ASN A 49 -5.12 8.37 11.42
N GLY A 50 -6.40 8.74 11.55
CA GLY A 50 -7.35 8.06 12.44
C GLY A 50 -7.09 8.37 13.92
N SER A 51 -7.97 7.86 14.80
CA SER A 51 -7.90 8.13 16.24
C SER A 51 -6.70 7.47 16.93
N THR A 52 -6.16 6.40 16.35
CA THR A 52 -5.06 5.59 16.89
C THR A 52 -3.80 5.61 16.04
N TYR A 53 -3.71 6.50 15.04
CA TYR A 53 -2.60 6.56 14.06
C TYR A 53 -2.45 5.29 13.20
N THR A 54 -3.53 4.53 13.02
CA THR A 54 -3.58 3.29 12.24
C THR A 54 -4.63 3.34 11.12
N ALA A 55 -5.09 4.53 10.73
CA ALA A 55 -5.94 4.65 9.55
C ALA A 55 -5.15 4.27 8.30
N GLY A 56 -5.82 3.61 7.35
CA GLY A 56 -5.17 3.18 6.11
C GLY A 56 -4.53 1.79 6.20
N GLU A 57 -4.64 1.07 7.31
CA GLU A 57 -4.25 -0.35 7.44
C GLU A 57 -5.21 -1.31 6.68
N VAL A 58 -5.47 -0.98 5.42
CA VAL A 58 -6.45 -1.65 4.54
C VAL A 58 -6.03 -3.08 4.20
N GLY A 59 -4.75 -3.43 4.32
CA GLY A 59 -4.27 -4.79 4.13
C GLY A 59 -4.92 -5.79 5.09
N TYR A 60 -5.35 -5.34 6.28
CA TYR A 60 -6.00 -6.17 7.30
C TYR A 60 -7.53 -6.23 7.16
N LEU A 61 -8.10 -5.66 6.09
CA LEU A 61 -9.54 -5.75 5.86
C LEU A 61 -9.95 -7.23 5.71
N PRO A 62 -10.96 -7.70 6.47
CA PRO A 62 -11.41 -9.08 6.39
C PRO A 62 -12.07 -9.38 5.05
N MET A 63 -11.75 -10.53 4.49
CA MET A 63 -12.30 -11.05 3.23
C MET A 63 -13.25 -12.21 3.51
N GLU A 64 -13.98 -12.66 2.49
CA GLU A 64 -15.07 -13.63 2.64
C GLU A 64 -14.64 -14.99 3.22
N ASP A 65 -13.38 -15.37 3.06
CA ASP A 65 -12.79 -16.64 3.50
C ASP A 65 -12.10 -16.56 4.87
N GLY A 66 -12.25 -15.45 5.59
CA GLY A 66 -11.61 -15.21 6.88
C GLY A 66 -10.13 -14.85 6.78
N GLN A 67 -9.59 -14.69 5.56
CA GLN A 67 -8.28 -14.10 5.35
C GLN A 67 -8.37 -12.57 5.33
N ASP A 68 -7.22 -11.91 5.38
CA ASP A 68 -7.13 -10.47 5.14
C ASP A 68 -6.74 -10.15 3.69
N TRP A 69 -6.96 -8.91 3.27
CA TRP A 69 -6.73 -8.51 1.88
C TRP A 69 -5.28 -8.73 1.43
N GLN A 70 -4.30 -8.45 2.28
CA GLN A 70 -2.89 -8.62 1.95
C GLN A 70 -2.49 -10.09 1.76
N SER A 71 -3.11 -11.03 2.48
CA SER A 71 -2.89 -12.47 2.35
C SER A 71 -3.42 -13.02 1.02
N LEU A 72 -4.27 -12.25 0.33
CA LEU A 72 -4.83 -12.63 -0.97
C LEU A 72 -4.19 -11.88 -2.15
N ALA A 73 -3.81 -10.61 -1.97
CA ALA A 73 -3.54 -9.70 -3.08
C ALA A 73 -2.17 -8.99 -3.04
N SER A 74 -1.30 -9.30 -2.07
CA SER A 74 0.05 -8.73 -2.04
C SER A 74 0.95 -9.28 -3.16
N THR A 75 2.04 -8.57 -3.44
CA THR A 75 3.06 -9.06 -4.39
C THR A 75 3.71 -10.34 -3.88
N ALA A 76 3.88 -10.49 -2.56
CA ALA A 76 4.41 -11.72 -1.97
C ALA A 76 3.52 -12.93 -2.31
N VAL A 77 2.20 -12.77 -2.22
CA VAL A 77 1.23 -13.82 -2.57
C VAL A 77 1.25 -14.10 -4.06
N LEU A 78 1.31 -13.07 -4.91
CA LEU A 78 1.44 -13.25 -6.36
C LEU A 78 2.68 -14.08 -6.73
N LEU A 79 3.82 -13.82 -6.10
CA LEU A 79 5.06 -14.59 -6.32
C LEU A 79 4.91 -16.04 -5.88
N ALA A 80 4.28 -16.29 -4.73
CA ALA A 80 4.02 -17.64 -4.24
C ALA A 80 3.11 -18.42 -5.20
N LEU A 81 2.03 -17.80 -5.68
CA LEU A 81 1.11 -18.40 -6.65
C LEU A 81 1.79 -18.65 -8.01
N TYR A 82 2.64 -17.72 -8.46
CA TYR A 82 3.40 -17.89 -9.70
C TYR A 82 4.35 -19.10 -9.61
N SER A 83 5.12 -19.18 -8.53
CA SER A 83 6.05 -20.28 -8.27
C SER A 83 5.33 -21.63 -8.22
N GLN A 84 4.17 -21.68 -7.55
CA GLN A 84 3.35 -22.89 -7.48
C GLN A 84 2.81 -23.33 -8.85
N LYS A 85 2.38 -22.39 -9.68
CA LYS A 85 1.79 -22.70 -11.00
C LYS A 85 2.82 -23.07 -12.07
N THR A 86 4.01 -22.46 -12.03
CA THR A 86 5.03 -22.62 -13.08
C THR A 86 6.14 -23.60 -12.70
N GLY A 87 6.35 -23.84 -11.40
CA GLY A 87 7.50 -24.57 -10.88
C GLY A 87 8.80 -23.76 -10.88
N GLU A 88 8.79 -22.52 -11.39
CA GLU A 88 9.95 -21.65 -11.44
C GLU A 88 10.17 -20.93 -10.10
N GLN A 89 11.43 -20.86 -9.67
CA GLN A 89 11.84 -20.23 -8.40
C GLN A 89 12.77 -19.04 -8.63
N GLY A 90 12.90 -18.18 -7.62
CA GLY A 90 13.87 -17.08 -7.61
C GLY A 90 13.37 -15.76 -8.23
N HIS A 91 12.10 -15.69 -8.62
CA HIS A 91 11.48 -14.46 -9.09
C HIS A 91 11.17 -13.51 -7.93
N THR A 92 11.27 -12.20 -8.18
CA THR A 92 11.03 -11.16 -7.16
C THR A 92 10.06 -10.12 -7.69
N GLY A 93 9.53 -9.21 -6.85
CA GLY A 93 8.67 -8.13 -7.35
C GLY A 93 9.31 -7.34 -8.50
N ARG A 94 10.65 -7.23 -8.53
CA ARG A 94 11.39 -6.57 -9.61
C ARG A 94 11.37 -7.31 -10.95
N SER A 95 11.21 -8.64 -10.97
CA SER A 95 11.13 -9.39 -12.24
C SER A 95 9.79 -9.16 -12.95
N PHE A 96 8.73 -8.83 -12.20
CA PHE A 96 7.39 -8.62 -12.75
C PHE A 96 7.01 -7.15 -12.93
N LEU A 97 7.51 -6.24 -12.10
CA LEU A 97 7.03 -4.85 -12.03
C LEU A 97 8.02 -3.80 -12.57
N ARG A 98 9.14 -4.21 -13.17
CA ARG A 98 9.99 -3.28 -13.92
C ARG A 98 9.35 -2.99 -15.29
N ARG A 99 8.92 -1.74 -15.49
CA ARG A 99 8.84 -1.10 -16.81
C ARG A 99 10.11 -0.31 -17.06
#